data_AF-A0A3D9RHY2-F1
#
_entry.id   AF-A0A3D9RHY2-F1
#
_cell.length_a   1.000
_cell.length_b   1.000
_cell.length_c   1.000
_cell.angle_alpha   90.00
_cell.angle_beta   90.00
_cell.angle_gamma   90.00
#
_symmetry.space_group_name_H-M   'P 1'
#
loop_
_entity.id
_entity.type
_entity.pdbx_description
1 polymer ?
#
loop_
_entity_poly.entity_id
_entity_poly.type
_entity_poly.pdbx_seq_one_letter_code
_entity_poly.pdbx_strand_id
1 'polypeptide(L)'
;MKKIILIILLISLISCNEKKSYEEYDENEFYEVQGIITSEKRTSYPFDEYYVKDIKFDYFINGEKLLHGYENNLDFINLSKGLPIIVLVHKQNEKISFFGRAGVIDNLTETERNYFKPIIEKEIEKMNRLRK
;
A
#
# COMPACT_ATOMS: atom_id res chain seq x y z
N MET A 1 17.85 44.25 12.68
CA MET A 1 17.80 43.02 11.85
C MET A 1 18.17 41.77 12.66
N LYS A 2 17.58 41.55 13.83
CA LYS A 2 17.78 40.34 14.66
C LYS A 2 16.47 39.67 15.12
N LYS A 3 15.32 40.34 14.93
CA LYS A 3 13.99 39.81 15.32
C LYS A 3 13.24 39.09 14.20
N ILE A 4 13.65 39.25 12.93
CA ILE A 4 13.00 38.57 11.78
C ILE A 4 13.48 37.11 11.64
N ILE A 5 14.70 36.79 12.13
CA ILE A 5 15.28 35.44 12.02
C ILE A 5 14.52 34.42 12.88
N LEU A 6 13.83 34.85 13.94
CA LEU A 6 13.10 33.94 14.83
C LEU A 6 11.79 33.41 14.23
N ILE A 7 11.20 34.13 13.26
CA ILE A 7 9.89 33.78 12.67
C ILE A 7 10.05 32.68 11.60
N ILE A 8 11.20 32.62 10.93
CA ILE A 8 11.47 31.61 9.88
C ILE A 8 11.69 30.22 10.50
N LEU A 9 12.15 30.14 11.76
CA LEU A 9 12.38 28.86 12.44
C LEU A 9 11.09 28.16 12.92
N LEU A 10 9.98 28.88 13.02
CA LEU A 10 8.69 28.33 13.49
C LEU A 10 7.88 27.68 12.36
N ILE A 11 8.14 28.04 11.09
CA ILE A 11 7.40 27.51 9.94
C ILE A 11 7.95 26.13 9.52
N SER A 12 9.19 25.79 9.90
CA SER A 12 9.82 24.50 9.59
C SER A 12 9.32 23.32 10.43
N LEU A 13 8.41 23.52 11.38
CA LEU A 13 7.82 22.45 12.19
C LEU A 13 6.45 21.95 11.66
N ILE A 14 5.91 22.55 10.60
CA ILE A 14 4.66 22.10 9.96
C ILE A 14 4.92 21.03 8.89
N SER A 15 6.02 20.28 8.99
CA SER A 15 6.09 18.98 8.31
C SER A 15 5.23 17.99 9.09
N CYS A 16 3.92 18.27 9.15
CA CYS A 16 2.91 17.32 9.53
C CYS A 16 2.95 16.25 8.43
N ASN A 17 3.57 15.10 8.73
CA ASN A 17 3.26 13.90 7.98
C ASN A 17 1.74 13.73 8.13
N GLU A 18 0.98 13.90 7.05
CA GLU A 18 -0.43 13.54 7.01
C GLU A 18 -0.54 12.12 7.57
N LYS A 19 -1.01 12.02 8.82
CA LYS A 19 -1.33 10.74 9.41
C LYS A 19 -2.56 10.27 8.66
N LYS A 20 -2.35 9.27 7.80
CA LYS A 20 -3.41 8.43 7.26
C LYS A 20 -4.34 8.02 8.41
N SER A 21 -5.51 8.64 8.48
CA SER A 21 -6.55 8.32 9.47
C SER A 21 -7.78 7.84 8.72
N TYR A 22 -8.23 6.64 9.05
CA TYR A 22 -9.48 6.08 8.51
C TYR A 22 -10.72 6.85 9.00
N GLU A 23 -10.60 7.71 10.02
CA GLU A 23 -11.73 8.43 10.63
C GLU A 23 -12.27 9.56 9.74
N GLU A 24 -11.53 9.96 8.70
CA GLU A 24 -11.94 10.95 7.69
C GLU A 24 -12.20 10.30 6.32
N TYR A 25 -12.33 8.97 6.26
CA TYR A 25 -12.53 8.24 5.01
C TYR A 25 -13.92 8.51 4.39
N ASP A 26 -13.94 9.21 3.25
CA ASP A 26 -15.09 9.24 2.33
C ASP A 26 -14.75 8.36 1.11
N GLU A 27 -15.50 7.28 0.90
CA GLU A 27 -15.34 6.38 -0.24
C GLU A 27 -15.36 7.11 -1.60
N ASN A 28 -16.08 8.23 -1.69
CA ASN A 28 -16.21 9.02 -2.90
C ASN A 28 -14.94 9.81 -3.22
N GLU A 29 -13.98 9.90 -2.31
CA GLU A 29 -12.68 10.52 -2.54
C GLU A 29 -11.66 9.55 -3.13
N PHE A 30 -11.99 8.26 -3.18
CA PHE A 30 -11.07 7.22 -3.64
C PHE A 30 -11.55 6.55 -4.93
N TYR A 31 -10.60 6.00 -5.67
CA TYR A 31 -10.86 5.09 -6.78
C TYR A 31 -10.00 3.84 -6.64
N GLU A 32 -10.47 2.74 -7.24
CA GLU A 32 -9.83 1.44 -7.15
C GLU A 32 -8.83 1.24 -8.29
N VAL A 33 -7.67 0.71 -7.94
CA VAL A 33 -6.66 0.25 -8.91
C VAL A 33 -6.14 -1.13 -8.54
N GLN A 34 -5.51 -1.81 -9.49
CA GLN A 34 -4.83 -3.06 -9.19
C GLN A 34 -3.51 -2.81 -8.48
N GLY A 35 -3.27 -3.56 -7.42
CA GLY A 35 -1.96 -3.72 -6.81
C GLY A 35 -1.59 -5.17 -6.52
N ILE A 36 -0.38 -5.33 -5.99
CA ILE A 36 0.17 -6.60 -5.53
C ILE A 36 1.01 -6.39 -4.27
N ILE A 37 0.89 -7.28 -3.29
CA ILE A 37 1.77 -7.25 -2.11
C ILE A 37 3.18 -7.65 -2.50
N THR A 38 4.15 -6.79 -2.24
CA THR A 38 5.58 -7.02 -2.54
C THR A 38 6.38 -7.45 -1.32
N SER A 39 5.87 -7.12 -0.14
CA SER A 39 6.44 -7.54 1.14
C SER A 39 5.36 -7.59 2.21
N GLU A 40 5.47 -8.56 3.09
CA GLU A 40 4.74 -8.70 4.33
C GLU A 40 5.72 -8.97 5.46
N LYS A 41 5.49 -8.33 6.61
CA LYS A 41 6.25 -8.57 7.83
C LYS A 41 5.28 -8.57 8.99
N ARG A 42 5.48 -9.46 9.96
CA ARG A 42 4.81 -9.30 11.26
C ARG A 42 5.20 -7.97 11.88
N THR A 43 4.25 -7.35 12.56
CA THR A 43 4.54 -6.15 13.34
C THR A 43 5.62 -6.46 14.39
N SER A 44 6.33 -5.43 14.83
CA SER A 44 7.34 -5.58 15.88
C SER A 44 6.74 -5.63 17.29
N TYR A 45 5.43 -5.48 17.43
CA TYR A 45 4.78 -5.44 18.73
C TYR A 45 4.53 -6.88 19.24
N PRO A 46 5.08 -7.27 20.40
CA PRO A 46 5.08 -8.66 20.84
C PRO A 46 3.72 -9.17 21.30
N PHE A 47 2.76 -8.28 21.53
CA PHE A 47 1.38 -8.64 21.93
C PHE A 47 0.39 -8.52 20.77
N ASP A 48 0.84 -8.19 19.56
CA ASP A 48 -0.01 -8.28 18.39
C ASP A 48 -0.26 -9.74 18.03
N GLU A 49 -1.43 -10.00 17.47
CA GLU A 49 -1.78 -11.30 16.95
C GLU A 49 -0.86 -11.70 15.78
N TYR A 50 -0.59 -12.99 15.63
CA TYR A 50 0.45 -13.47 14.68
C TYR A 50 0.17 -13.14 13.20
N TYR A 51 -1.08 -12.82 12.89
CA TYR A 51 -1.58 -12.45 11.57
C TYR A 51 -1.52 -10.94 11.31
N VAL A 52 -1.28 -10.11 12.33
CA VAL A 52 -1.12 -8.66 12.15
C VAL A 52 0.18 -8.39 11.42
N LYS A 53 0.08 -7.63 10.32
CA LYS A 53 1.20 -7.44 9.40
C LYS A 53 1.35 -5.99 8.97
N ASP A 54 2.61 -5.62 8.80
CA ASP A 54 3.00 -4.49 7.96
C ASP A 54 3.19 -5.01 6.54
N ILE A 55 2.57 -4.34 5.58
CA ILE A 55 2.68 -4.68 4.17
C ILE A 55 3.28 -3.54 3.36
N LYS A 56 3.97 -3.93 2.29
CA LYS A 56 4.30 -3.05 1.18
C LYS A 56 3.63 -3.61 -0.07
N PHE A 57 3.16 -2.72 -0.92
CA PHE A 57 2.49 -3.10 -2.14
C PHE A 57 2.83 -2.14 -3.27
N ASP A 58 2.76 -2.67 -4.48
CA ASP A 58 2.92 -1.91 -5.71
C ASP A 58 1.57 -1.79 -6.40
N TYR A 59 1.30 -0.67 -7.06
CA TYR A 59 0.05 -0.42 -7.78
C TYR A 59 0.26 0.50 -8.97
N PHE A 60 -0.60 0.39 -9.96
CA PHE A 60 -0.54 1.24 -11.16
C PHE A 60 -1.60 2.34 -11.12
N ILE A 61 -1.22 3.55 -11.54
CA ILE A 61 -2.16 4.61 -11.90
C ILE A 61 -2.29 4.62 -13.42
N ASN A 62 -3.52 4.45 -13.89
CA ASN A 62 -3.87 4.44 -15.32
C ASN A 62 -3.04 3.44 -16.16
N GLY A 63 -2.59 2.32 -15.58
CA GLY A 63 -1.81 1.28 -16.27
C GLY A 63 -0.38 1.66 -16.70
N GLU A 64 0.08 2.88 -16.41
CA GLU A 64 1.38 3.38 -16.87
C GLU A 64 2.33 3.68 -15.71
N LYS A 65 1.80 4.24 -14.63
CA LYS A 65 2.61 4.77 -13.54
C LYS A 65 2.61 3.82 -12.35
N LEU A 66 3.72 3.14 -12.15
CA LEU A 66 3.94 2.31 -10.97
C LEU A 66 4.21 3.19 -9.74
N LEU A 67 3.43 2.98 -8.69
CA LEU A 67 3.60 3.60 -7.38
C LEU A 67 3.74 2.53 -6.30
N HIS A 68 4.25 2.96 -5.15
CA HIS A 68 4.50 2.11 -4.00
C HIS A 68 3.72 2.61 -2.80
N GLY A 69 3.10 1.68 -2.09
CA GLY A 69 2.31 1.93 -0.89
C GLY A 69 2.81 1.07 0.26
N TYR A 70 2.43 1.49 1.45
CA TYR A 70 2.65 0.72 2.67
C TYR A 70 1.50 0.95 3.63
N GLU A 71 1.22 -0.08 4.40
CA GLU A 71 0.31 -0.04 5.54
C GLU A 71 0.89 -0.85 6.69
N ASN A 72 0.65 -0.37 7.90
CA ASN A 72 1.13 -0.99 9.12
C ASN A 72 -0.06 -1.49 9.93
N ASN A 73 0.18 -2.49 10.78
CA ASN A 73 -0.80 -3.02 11.72
C ASN A 73 -2.11 -3.49 11.05
N LEU A 74 -2.02 -4.11 9.86
CA LEU A 74 -3.18 -4.70 9.22
C LEU A 74 -3.58 -6.01 9.89
N ASP A 75 -4.76 -5.99 10.50
CA ASP A 75 -5.42 -7.16 11.09
C ASP A 75 -6.20 -7.92 10.00
N PHE A 76 -5.46 -8.61 9.12
CA PHE A 76 -6.06 -9.46 8.09
C PHE A 76 -5.31 -10.78 7.96
N ILE A 77 -6.08 -11.87 8.08
CA ILE A 77 -5.59 -13.21 7.84
C ILE A 77 -5.27 -13.35 6.33
N ASN A 78 -4.10 -13.90 6.03
CA ASN A 78 -3.60 -14.22 4.67
C ASN A 78 -3.03 -13.09 3.81
N LEU A 79 -2.60 -11.96 4.38
CA LEU A 79 -1.78 -11.01 3.62
C LEU A 79 -0.37 -11.59 3.37
N SER A 80 -0.07 -11.98 2.14
CA SER A 80 1.24 -12.56 1.75
C SER A 80 1.79 -11.92 0.49
N LYS A 81 3.11 -11.96 0.33
CA LYS A 81 3.74 -11.55 -0.92
C LYS A 81 3.15 -12.29 -2.12
N GLY A 82 2.99 -11.55 -3.22
CA GLY A 82 2.40 -12.03 -4.46
C GLY A 82 0.88 -12.10 -4.46
N LEU A 83 0.21 -11.77 -3.35
CA LEU A 83 -1.25 -11.67 -3.31
C LEU A 83 -1.71 -10.44 -4.13
N PRO A 84 -2.56 -10.63 -5.16
CA PRO A 84 -3.22 -9.51 -5.83
C PRO A 84 -4.19 -8.81 -4.88
N ILE A 85 -4.14 -7.49 -4.87
CA ILE A 85 -4.98 -6.64 -4.03
C ILE A 85 -5.58 -5.51 -4.84
N ILE A 86 -6.68 -4.98 -4.35
CA ILE A 86 -7.28 -3.75 -4.83
C ILE A 86 -6.85 -2.64 -3.88
N VAL A 87 -6.28 -1.60 -4.46
CA VAL A 87 -5.73 -0.45 -3.76
C VAL A 87 -6.69 0.72 -3.95
N LEU A 88 -7.04 1.38 -2.86
CA LEU A 88 -7.81 2.61 -2.87
C LEU A 88 -6.83 3.78 -3.02
N VAL A 89 -7.01 4.62 -4.03
CA VAL A 89 -6.14 5.77 -4.30
C VAL A 89 -6.97 7.05 -4.24
N HIS A 90 -6.48 8.05 -3.52
CA HIS A 90 -7.17 9.33 -3.38
C HIS A 90 -7.19 10.09 -4.71
N LYS A 91 -8.35 10.60 -5.12
CA LYS A 91 -8.58 11.25 -6.43
C LYS A 91 -7.71 12.49 -6.65
N GLN A 92 -7.44 13.25 -5.59
CA GLN A 92 -6.69 14.50 -5.66
C GLN A 92 -5.21 14.32 -5.30
N ASN A 93 -4.82 13.19 -4.71
CA ASN A 93 -3.45 12.95 -4.28
C ASN A 93 -3.09 11.46 -4.37
N GLU A 94 -2.53 11.05 -5.51
CA GLU A 94 -2.14 9.67 -5.80
C GLU A 94 -1.13 9.05 -4.80
N LYS A 95 -0.48 9.86 -3.96
CA LYS A 95 0.44 9.36 -2.91
C LYS A 95 -0.32 8.84 -1.67
N ILE A 96 -1.57 9.26 -1.53
CA ILE A 96 -2.48 8.76 -0.49
C ILE A 96 -3.16 7.52 -1.06
N SER A 97 -2.75 6.36 -0.56
CA SER A 97 -3.29 5.07 -0.97
C SER A 97 -3.40 4.10 0.19
N PHE A 98 -4.37 3.19 0.06
CA PHE A 98 -4.73 2.21 1.08
C PHE A 98 -4.97 0.82 0.51
N PHE A 99 -4.74 -0.20 1.32
CA PHE A 99 -5.25 -1.55 1.09
C PHE A 99 -6.78 -1.52 1.16
N GLY A 100 -7.44 -1.85 0.06
CA GLY A 100 -8.90 -1.99 0.03
C GLY A 100 -9.35 -3.41 0.32
N ARG A 101 -8.95 -4.35 -0.55
CA ARG A 101 -9.29 -5.78 -0.40
C ARG A 101 -8.34 -6.69 -1.18
N ALA A 102 -8.32 -7.98 -0.86
CA ALA A 102 -7.72 -8.98 -1.74
C ALA A 102 -8.57 -9.17 -3.00
N GLY A 103 -7.94 -9.29 -4.17
CA GLY A 103 -8.65 -9.51 -5.43
C GLY A 103 -7.94 -8.97 -6.67
N VAL A 104 -8.61 -9.16 -7.80
CA VAL A 104 -8.18 -8.71 -9.12
C VAL A 104 -9.32 -7.91 -9.77
N ILE A 105 -9.00 -6.80 -10.43
CA ILE A 105 -9.96 -6.05 -11.25
C ILE A 105 -10.09 -6.71 -12.63
N ASP A 106 -11.30 -6.68 -13.21
CA ASP A 106 -11.58 -7.42 -14.46
C ASP A 106 -10.84 -6.88 -15.70
N ASN A 107 -10.42 -5.61 -15.66
CA ASN A 107 -9.95 -4.85 -16.81
C ASN A 107 -8.47 -4.43 -16.72
N LEU A 108 -7.59 -5.31 -16.26
CA LEU A 108 -6.15 -5.06 -16.26
C LEU A 108 -5.65 -4.64 -17.64
N THR A 109 -4.70 -3.72 -17.66
CA THR A 109 -3.91 -3.39 -18.84
C THR A 109 -2.88 -4.48 -19.14
N GLU A 110 -2.30 -4.48 -20.34
CA GLU A 110 -1.24 -5.41 -20.69
C GLU A 110 0.03 -5.19 -19.86
N THR A 111 0.37 -3.91 -19.59
CA THR A 111 1.48 -3.51 -18.72
C THR A 111 1.32 -4.11 -17.32
N GLU A 112 0.15 -3.93 -16.70
CA GLU A 112 -0.17 -4.47 -15.37
C GLU A 112 -0.08 -6.00 -15.36
N ARG A 113 -0.67 -6.69 -16.35
CA ARG A 113 -0.58 -8.15 -16.46
C ARG A 113 0.86 -8.63 -16.54
N ASN A 114 1.67 -8.00 -17.40
CA ASN A 114 3.07 -8.37 -17.59
C ASN A 114 3.91 -8.12 -16.34
N TYR A 115 3.55 -7.12 -15.53
CA TYR A 115 4.19 -6.85 -14.25
C TYR A 115 3.80 -7.88 -13.17
N PHE A 116 2.49 -8.12 -12.99
CA PHE A 116 2.00 -8.95 -11.88
C PHE A 116 2.22 -10.44 -12.09
N LYS A 117 2.07 -10.94 -13.32
CA LYS A 117 2.16 -12.36 -13.65
C LYS A 117 3.42 -13.06 -13.10
N PRO A 118 4.65 -12.61 -13.38
CA PRO A 118 5.84 -13.31 -12.90
C PRO A 118 5.98 -13.32 -11.37
N ILE A 119 5.45 -12.30 -10.68
CA ILE A 119 5.46 -12.24 -9.21
C ILE A 119 4.54 -13.32 -8.64
N ILE A 120 3.32 -13.42 -9.17
CA ILE A 120 2.32 -14.41 -8.76
C ILE A 120 2.83 -15.82 -9.04
N GLU A 121 3.33 -16.08 -10.26
CA GLU A 121 3.85 -17.41 -10.65
C GLU A 121 4.99 -17.88 -9.74
N LYS A 122 5.91 -16.97 -9.39
CA LYS A 122 7.03 -17.27 -8.49
C LYS A 122 6.55 -17.66 -7.08
N GLU A 123 5.57 -16.96 -6.52
CA GLU A 123 5.05 -17.30 -5.19
C GLU A 123 4.22 -18.59 -5.21
N ILE A 124 3.45 -18.85 -6.28
CA ILE A 124 2.78 -20.14 -6.49
C ILE A 124 3.79 -21.29 -6.53
N GLU A 125 4.88 -21.12 -7.29
CA GLU A 125 5.93 -22.14 -7.39
C GLU A 125 6.57 -22.42 -6.02
N LYS A 126 6.89 -21.36 -5.26
CA LYS A 126 7.43 -21.48 -3.91
C LYS A 126 6.49 -22.24 -2.98
N MET A 127 5.19 -21.93 -3.00
CA MET A 127 4.19 -22.67 -2.19
C MET A 127 4.13 -24.15 -2.57
N ASN A 128 4.18 -24.47 -3.86
CA ASN A 128 4.16 -25.85 -4.34
C ASN A 128 5.40 -26.64 -3.90
N ARG A 129 6.57 -25.98 -3.82
CA ARG A 129 7.80 -26.60 -3.29
C ARG A 129 7.72 -26.89 -1.80
N LEU A 130 7.06 -26.03 -1.02
CA LEU A 130 6.89 -26.22 0.43
C LEU A 130 5.90 -27.35 0.80
N ARG A 131 5.06 -27.75 -0.15
CA ARG A 131 4.06 -28.83 0.02
C ARG A 131 4.57 -30.22 -0.36
N LYS A 132 5.76 -30.31 -0.96
CA LYS A 132 6.43 -31.57 -1.30
C LYS A 132 7.39 -31.97 -0.18
#